data_AF-A0A812VAX7-F1
#
_entry.id   AF-A0A812VAX7-F1
#
_cell.length_a   1.000
_cell.length_b   1.000
_cell.length_c   1.000
_cell.angle_alpha   90.00
_cell.angle_beta   90.00
_cell.angle_gamma   90.00
#
_symmetry.space_group_name_H-M   'P 1'
#
loop_
_entity.id
_entity.type
_entity.pdbx_description
1 polymer ?
#
loop_
_entity_poly.entity_id
_entity_poly.type
_entity_poly.pdbx_seq_one_letter_code
_entity_poly.pdbx_strand_id
1 'polypeptide(L)'
;QEALGVGLSCLASAEGRLLARTGKVADAGLRHGDTLTATVRSPRLFSRRHAYGFVLIRGDGSVVSWTKEKGLDTRQSDEADLEAMEVQTTAGAVAVLCADGRVVSWGETYSGGDSSAVRKQLHDVRSIQASAGAFAALRSDGRVVTWGIREAGGDSEDVQEQLQHVAQLQASARAFAAVTEGGSVVTWGHPTAGGDSSDVQSQLHDVEGIFASGYSFLALRRDGSAITWGSSEHGAPADR
;
A
#
# COMPACT_ATOMS: atom_id res chain seq x y z
N GLN A 1 3.78 27.71 14.54
CA GLN A 1 3.13 26.40 14.31
C GLN A 1 2.32 25.97 15.53
N GLU A 2 2.88 25.92 16.74
CA GLU A 2 2.11 25.64 17.97
C GLU A 2 0.94 26.61 18.24
N ALA A 3 1.13 27.91 18.00
CA ALA A 3 0.11 28.92 18.28
C ALA A 3 -1.09 28.93 17.31
N LEU A 4 -1.02 28.21 16.18
CA LEU A 4 -2.06 28.27 15.13
C LEU A 4 -2.93 27.00 15.08
N GLY A 5 -2.54 25.89 15.71
CA GLY A 5 -3.36 24.66 15.76
C GLY A 5 -3.73 24.03 14.40
N VAL A 6 -3.24 24.57 13.28
CA VAL A 6 -3.51 24.09 11.92
C VAL A 6 -2.26 23.52 11.27
N GLY A 7 -2.42 22.40 10.57
CA GLY A 7 -1.38 21.71 9.81
C GLY A 7 -0.92 22.54 8.60
N LEU A 8 0.00 23.46 8.85
CA LEU A 8 0.71 24.23 7.83
C LEU A 8 1.61 23.32 7.01
N SER A 9 1.36 23.22 5.71
CA SER A 9 2.14 22.38 4.78
C SER A 9 3.40 23.07 4.29
N CYS A 10 3.31 24.37 4.01
CA CYS A 10 4.45 25.20 3.62
C CYS A 10 4.20 26.67 3.93
N LEU A 11 5.30 27.42 4.09
CA LEU A 11 5.31 28.87 4.19
C LEU A 11 6.24 29.41 3.11
N ALA A 12 5.74 30.30 2.26
CA ALA A 12 6.51 30.91 1.18
C ALA A 12 6.56 32.43 1.35
N SER A 13 7.68 33.04 0.99
CA SER A 13 7.79 34.49 0.82
C SER A 13 7.01 34.99 -0.40
N ALA A 14 6.80 36.31 -0.49
CA ALA A 14 6.20 36.95 -1.66
C ALA A 14 6.98 36.68 -2.97
N GLU A 15 8.27 36.39 -2.89
CA GLU A 15 9.11 36.01 -4.04
C GLU A 15 9.03 34.50 -4.37
N GLY A 16 8.16 33.73 -3.70
CA GLY A 16 7.99 32.30 -3.92
C GLY A 16 9.07 31.42 -3.25
N ARG A 17 10.02 32.00 -2.50
CA ARG A 17 11.01 31.23 -1.73
C ARG A 17 10.33 30.49 -0.58
N LEU A 18 10.49 29.17 -0.56
CA LEU A 18 10.03 28.31 0.54
C LEU A 18 10.90 28.54 1.79
N LEU A 19 10.25 28.66 2.94
CA LEU A 19 10.88 28.82 4.24
C LEU A 19 11.05 27.45 4.90
N ALA A 20 12.16 27.29 5.63
CA ALA A 20 12.42 26.07 6.39
C ALA A 20 11.25 25.79 7.37
N ARG A 21 10.82 24.52 7.44
CA ARG A 21 9.68 24.11 8.29
C ARG A 21 9.95 24.28 9.78
N THR A 22 11.23 24.24 10.18
CA THR A 22 11.70 24.44 11.54
C THR A 22 12.89 25.43 11.52
N GLY A 23 12.88 26.42 12.40
CA GLY A 23 13.89 27.48 12.45
C GLY A 23 13.34 28.78 13.04
N LYS A 24 14.20 29.72 13.44
CA LYS A 24 13.75 31.03 13.90
C LYS A 24 13.39 31.89 12.69
N VAL A 25 12.35 32.71 12.82
CA VAL A 25 11.96 33.72 11.83
C VAL A 25 13.12 34.65 11.47
N ALA A 26 14.03 34.90 12.42
CA ALA A 26 15.24 35.69 12.20
C ALA A 26 16.22 35.03 11.20
N ASP A 27 16.30 33.70 11.19
CA ASP A 27 17.20 32.93 10.32
C ASP A 27 16.64 32.82 8.89
N ALA A 28 15.35 33.14 8.71
CA ALA A 28 14.65 33.14 7.43
C ALA A 28 14.85 34.43 6.60
N GLY A 29 15.59 35.41 7.12
CA GLY A 29 15.89 36.67 6.43
C GLY A 29 14.66 37.56 6.20
N LEU A 30 13.61 37.38 7.00
CA LEU A 30 12.35 38.11 6.90
C LEU A 30 12.46 39.49 7.56
N ARG A 31 11.87 40.50 6.94
CA ARG A 31 11.82 41.90 7.38
C ARG A 31 10.40 42.29 7.78
N HIS A 32 10.31 43.37 8.56
CA HIS A 32 9.02 43.95 8.91
C HIS A 32 8.31 44.45 7.64
N GLY A 33 7.09 43.96 7.40
CA GLY A 33 6.30 44.25 6.19
C GLY A 33 6.32 43.15 5.13
N ASP A 34 7.12 42.11 5.30
CA ASP A 34 7.14 40.97 4.37
C ASP A 34 5.80 40.22 4.39
N THR A 35 5.32 39.88 3.20
CA THR A 35 4.11 39.05 3.03
C THR A 35 4.50 37.59 2.90
N LEU A 36 3.81 36.73 3.65
CA LEU A 36 4.00 35.28 3.62
C LEU A 36 2.71 34.59 3.18
N THR A 37 2.85 33.60 2.31
CA THR A 37 1.75 32.71 1.90
C THR A 37 1.88 31.40 2.65
N ALA A 38 0.85 31.06 3.41
CA ALA A 38 0.72 29.81 4.12
C ALA A 38 -0.19 28.86 3.35
N THR A 39 0.31 27.67 2.99
CA THR A 39 -0.53 26.60 2.49
C THR A 39 -0.92 25.70 3.65
N VAL A 40 -2.21 25.46 3.83
CA VAL A 40 -2.76 24.58 4.86
C VAL A 40 -3.38 23.37 4.18
N ARG A 41 -3.01 22.16 4.60
CA ARG A 41 -3.65 20.93 4.14
C ARG A 41 -4.43 20.31 5.28
N SER A 42 -5.63 19.83 5.01
CA SER A 42 -6.41 19.10 6.02
C SER A 42 -5.76 17.74 6.29
N PRO A 43 -5.69 17.30 7.55
CA PRO A 43 -5.22 15.97 7.85
C PRO A 43 -6.16 14.91 7.23
N ARG A 44 -5.59 13.80 6.77
CA ARG A 44 -6.32 12.68 6.16
C ARG A 44 -6.12 11.42 7.00
N LEU A 45 -7.22 10.80 7.43
CA LEU A 45 -7.20 9.52 8.14
C LEU A 45 -7.48 8.38 7.15
N PHE A 46 -6.66 7.35 7.17
CA PHE A 46 -6.77 6.14 6.39
C PHE A 46 -7.02 4.94 7.30
N SER A 47 -8.02 4.14 6.95
CA SER A 47 -8.35 2.86 7.56
C SER A 47 -9.02 1.98 6.50
N ARG A 48 -8.71 0.68 6.46
CA ARG A 48 -9.41 -0.31 5.62
C ARG A 48 -10.09 -1.38 6.48
N ARG A 49 -11.13 -2.02 5.93
CA ARG A 49 -11.93 -3.08 6.59
C ARG A 49 -11.10 -4.25 7.17
N HIS A 50 -9.92 -4.51 6.62
CA HIS A 50 -8.99 -5.56 7.05
C HIS A 50 -7.62 -4.99 7.45
N ALA A 51 -7.54 -3.69 7.73
CA ALA A 51 -6.30 -3.08 8.19
C ALA A 51 -6.03 -3.50 9.63
N TYR A 52 -4.79 -3.90 9.89
CA TYR A 52 -4.29 -4.11 11.26
C TYR A 52 -3.84 -2.80 11.90
N GLY A 53 -4.24 -1.65 11.34
CA GLY A 53 -3.78 -0.34 11.78
C GLY A 53 -4.54 0.84 11.18
N PHE A 54 -4.19 2.03 11.67
CA PHE A 54 -4.67 3.33 11.19
C PHE A 54 -3.48 4.17 10.76
N VAL A 55 -3.69 5.05 9.78
CA VAL A 55 -2.66 6.00 9.36
C VAL A 55 -3.26 7.39 9.22
N LEU A 56 -2.66 8.36 9.89
CA LEU A 56 -3.00 9.77 9.82
C LEU A 56 -1.90 10.51 9.07
N ILE A 57 -2.27 11.18 8.00
CA ILE A 57 -1.39 12.06 7.23
C ILE A 57 -1.74 13.48 7.63
N ARG A 58 -0.80 14.14 8.29
CA ARG A 58 -0.99 15.49 8.81
C ARG A 58 -0.88 16.51 7.67
N GLY A 59 -1.39 17.72 7.92
CA GLY A 59 -1.32 18.82 6.94
C GLY A 59 0.10 19.23 6.56
N ASP A 60 1.07 18.94 7.43
CA ASP A 60 2.50 19.13 7.17
C ASP A 60 3.14 17.99 6.37
N GLY A 61 2.37 17.02 5.88
CA GLY A 61 2.88 15.84 5.14
C GLY A 61 3.49 14.75 6.03
N SER A 62 3.58 14.95 7.35
CA SER A 62 4.05 13.89 8.25
C SER A 62 3.00 12.79 8.42
N VAL A 63 3.47 11.55 8.63
CA VAL A 63 2.61 10.37 8.73
C VAL A 63 2.70 9.78 10.13
N VAL A 64 1.55 9.60 10.76
CA VAL A 64 1.41 8.91 12.06
C VAL A 64 0.69 7.61 11.82
N SER A 65 1.23 6.50 12.32
CA SER A 65 0.62 5.19 12.16
C SER A 65 0.38 4.52 13.50
N TRP A 66 -0.66 3.69 13.56
CA TRP A 66 -0.92 2.78 14.66
C TRP A 66 -1.04 1.39 14.06
N THR A 67 -0.25 0.41 14.51
CA THR A 67 -0.38 -0.98 14.08
C THR A 67 -0.66 -1.90 15.27
N LYS A 68 -1.27 -3.07 15.01
CA LYS A 68 -1.68 -4.04 16.02
C LYS A 68 -0.53 -4.43 16.94
N GLU A 69 0.68 -4.59 16.41
CA GLU A 69 1.82 -5.10 17.17
C GLU A 69 2.69 -4.04 17.84
N LYS A 70 2.79 -2.82 17.28
CA LYS A 70 3.66 -1.77 17.83
C LYS A 70 2.93 -0.63 18.58
N GLY A 71 1.61 -0.53 18.53
CA GLY A 71 0.90 0.62 19.09
C GLY A 71 1.10 1.89 18.24
N LEU A 72 1.11 3.08 18.87
CA LEU A 72 1.38 4.37 18.20
C LEU A 72 2.85 4.44 17.77
N ASP A 73 3.10 4.42 16.46
CA ASP A 73 4.40 4.71 15.87
C ASP A 73 4.31 6.03 15.09
N THR A 74 4.90 7.09 15.66
CA THR A 74 4.98 8.40 15.02
C THR A 74 6.30 8.50 14.30
N ARG A 75 6.30 8.35 12.98
CA ARG A 75 7.46 8.66 12.17
C ARG A 75 7.33 10.09 11.63
N GLN A 76 8.13 11.01 12.17
CA GLN A 76 8.51 12.18 11.39
C GLN A 76 9.36 11.66 10.24
N SER A 77 8.83 11.64 9.02
CA SER A 77 9.66 11.35 7.87
C SER A 77 10.66 12.50 7.72
N ASP A 78 11.96 12.20 7.74
CA ASP A 78 12.99 13.13 7.23
C ASP A 78 12.79 13.41 5.73
N GLU A 79 11.98 12.60 5.04
CA GLU A 79 11.45 12.87 3.71
C GLU A 79 10.29 13.87 3.82
N ALA A 80 10.62 15.15 3.66
CA ALA A 80 9.77 16.28 4.00
C ALA A 80 8.50 16.44 3.16
N ASP A 81 8.19 15.65 2.13
CA ASP A 81 7.04 15.93 1.25
C ASP A 81 6.39 14.64 0.71
N LEU A 82 5.92 13.76 1.61
CA LEU A 82 5.13 12.60 1.17
C LEU A 82 3.70 13.04 0.84
N GLU A 83 3.44 13.32 -0.43
CA GLU A 83 2.06 13.39 -0.95
C GLU A 83 1.50 11.97 -1.10
N ALA A 84 1.08 11.39 0.01
CA ALA A 84 0.53 10.04 -0.01
C ALA A 84 -0.80 9.95 -0.77
N MET A 85 -0.84 9.02 -1.72
CA MET A 85 -2.03 8.67 -2.49
C MET A 85 -2.77 7.47 -1.88
N GLU A 86 -2.01 6.46 -1.45
CA GLU A 86 -2.54 5.23 -0.89
C GLU A 86 -1.70 4.77 0.31
N VAL A 87 -2.35 4.13 1.27
CA VAL A 87 -1.70 3.53 2.44
C VAL A 87 -2.21 2.11 2.65
N GLN A 88 -1.28 1.20 2.93
CA GLN A 88 -1.54 -0.19 3.29
C GLN A 88 -0.85 -0.56 4.59
N THR A 89 -1.41 -1.53 5.30
CA THR A 89 -0.89 -1.97 6.61
C THR A 89 -0.89 -3.50 6.69
N THR A 90 0.23 -4.07 7.11
CA THR A 90 0.31 -5.44 7.66
C THR A 90 0.08 -5.38 9.18
N ALA A 91 0.16 -6.51 9.89
CA ALA A 91 0.07 -6.56 11.35
C ALA A 91 1.15 -5.70 12.04
N GLY A 92 2.35 -5.65 11.47
CA GLY A 92 3.53 -4.99 12.04
C GLY A 92 4.08 -3.80 11.26
N ALA A 93 3.63 -3.55 10.03
CA ALA A 93 4.22 -2.54 9.14
C ALA A 93 3.22 -1.73 8.32
N VAL A 94 3.70 -0.63 7.77
CA VAL A 94 2.97 0.30 6.91
C VAL A 94 3.74 0.49 5.61
N ALA A 95 3.01 0.55 4.50
CA ALA A 95 3.52 0.98 3.21
C ALA A 95 2.68 2.14 2.66
N VAL A 96 3.34 3.17 2.16
CA VAL A 96 2.72 4.37 1.59
C VAL A 96 3.14 4.54 0.15
N LEU A 97 2.16 4.65 -0.73
CA LEU A 97 2.34 5.09 -2.12
C LEU A 97 2.29 6.61 -2.17
N CYS A 98 3.34 7.21 -2.73
CA CYS A 98 3.49 8.64 -2.91
C CYS A 98 2.98 9.06 -4.30
N ALA A 99 2.62 10.34 -4.45
CA ALA A 99 2.12 10.90 -5.71
C ALA A 99 3.12 10.86 -6.86
N ASP A 100 4.41 10.75 -6.55
CA ASP A 100 5.49 10.56 -7.51
C ASP A 100 5.72 9.08 -7.90
N GLY A 101 4.84 8.17 -7.46
CA GLY A 101 4.92 6.74 -7.77
C GLY A 101 5.95 5.96 -6.94
N ARG A 102 6.61 6.58 -5.95
CA ARG A 102 7.49 5.88 -5.00
C ARG A 102 6.71 5.22 -3.88
N VAL A 103 7.30 4.17 -3.30
CA VAL A 103 6.79 3.51 -2.09
C VAL A 103 7.77 3.69 -0.95
N VAL A 104 7.25 4.04 0.22
CA VAL A 104 7.99 4.09 1.50
C VAL A 104 7.34 3.11 2.45
N SER A 105 8.14 2.27 3.13
CA SER A 105 7.66 1.39 4.19
C SER A 105 8.41 1.58 5.50
N TRP A 106 7.73 1.31 6.60
CA TRP A 106 8.29 1.31 7.95
C TRP A 106 7.50 0.38 8.88
N GLY A 107 8.03 0.15 10.08
CA GLY A 107 7.43 -0.71 11.09
C GLY A 107 8.34 -1.87 11.44
N GLU A 108 7.78 -3.07 11.61
CA GLU A 108 8.57 -4.28 11.81
C GLU A 108 9.20 -4.76 10.50
N THR A 109 10.53 -4.90 10.49
CA THR A 109 11.32 -5.33 9.32
C THR A 109 10.78 -6.62 8.69
N TYR A 110 10.50 -7.64 9.52
CA TYR A 110 10.05 -8.95 9.04
C TYR A 110 8.67 -8.88 8.37
N SER A 111 7.75 -8.07 8.92
CA SER A 111 6.41 -7.83 8.38
C SER A 111 6.34 -6.82 7.22
N GLY A 112 7.46 -6.55 6.55
CA GLY A 112 7.53 -5.67 5.37
C GLY A 112 7.85 -4.20 5.67
N GLY A 113 8.27 -3.88 6.91
CA GLY A 113 8.70 -2.53 7.30
C GLY A 113 10.03 -2.11 6.69
N ASP A 114 10.80 -3.02 6.09
CA ASP A 114 12.00 -2.73 5.32
C ASP A 114 11.82 -3.18 3.86
N SER A 115 11.78 -2.22 2.94
CA SER A 115 11.70 -2.45 1.49
C SER A 115 13.02 -2.15 0.77
N SER A 116 14.14 -1.97 1.50
CA SER A 116 15.43 -1.59 0.93
C SER A 116 15.93 -2.55 -0.16
N ALA A 117 15.69 -3.86 0.01
CA ALA A 117 16.05 -4.89 -0.97
C ALA A 117 15.36 -4.72 -2.32
N VAL A 118 14.12 -4.22 -2.34
CA VAL A 118 13.31 -4.03 -3.55
C VAL A 118 13.16 -2.57 -3.95
N ARG A 119 13.80 -1.64 -3.23
CA ARG A 119 13.67 -0.18 -3.42
C ARG A 119 13.88 0.28 -4.86
N LYS A 120 14.83 -0.32 -5.59
CA LYS A 120 15.09 0.03 -7.00
C LYS A 120 13.94 -0.34 -7.93
N GLN A 121 13.09 -1.28 -7.53
CA GLN A 121 11.93 -1.73 -8.30
C GLN A 121 10.66 -0.95 -7.94
N LEU A 122 10.61 -0.30 -6.76
CA LEU A 122 9.45 0.46 -6.25
C LEU A 122 9.38 1.89 -6.81
N HIS A 123 9.24 2.00 -8.13
CA HIS A 123 9.00 3.23 -8.86
C HIS A 123 7.85 3.03 -9.87
N ASP A 124 7.18 4.12 -10.23
CA ASP A 124 5.97 4.13 -11.07
C ASP A 124 4.87 3.19 -10.55
N VAL A 125 4.77 3.04 -9.23
CA VAL A 125 3.76 2.22 -8.57
C VAL A 125 2.40 2.90 -8.67
N ARG A 126 1.36 2.14 -9.02
CA ARG A 126 -0.02 2.64 -9.13
C ARG A 126 -0.95 2.15 -8.02
N SER A 127 -0.63 1.01 -7.41
CA SER A 127 -1.39 0.50 -6.26
C SER A 127 -0.57 -0.46 -5.41
N ILE A 128 -0.88 -0.53 -4.12
CA ILE A 128 -0.29 -1.48 -3.17
C ILE A 128 -1.40 -2.33 -2.55
N GLN A 129 -1.16 -3.62 -2.36
CA GLN A 129 -1.98 -4.49 -1.51
C GLN A 129 -1.15 -5.04 -0.35
N ALA A 130 -1.82 -5.33 0.76
CA ALA A 130 -1.20 -5.94 1.94
C ALA A 130 -1.95 -7.20 2.37
N SER A 131 -1.19 -8.25 2.67
CA SER A 131 -1.64 -9.38 3.49
C SER A 131 -1.37 -9.08 4.97
N ALA A 132 -1.51 -10.08 5.85
CA ALA A 132 -1.20 -9.92 7.27
C ALA A 132 0.28 -9.63 7.57
N GLY A 133 1.20 -9.99 6.66
CA GLY A 133 2.65 -9.88 6.89
C GLY A 133 3.49 -9.50 5.68
N ALA A 134 2.88 -9.26 4.52
CA ALA A 134 3.58 -8.91 3.30
C ALA A 134 2.84 -7.86 2.48
N PHE A 135 3.55 -7.26 1.54
CA PHE A 135 3.03 -6.30 0.59
C PHE A 135 3.32 -6.75 -0.84
N ALA A 136 2.46 -6.32 -1.76
CA ALA A 136 2.67 -6.42 -3.19
C ALA A 136 2.32 -5.08 -3.85
N ALA A 137 3.25 -4.53 -4.63
CA ALA A 137 3.07 -3.31 -5.39
C ALA A 137 2.87 -3.63 -6.87
N LEU A 138 1.83 -3.06 -7.47
CA LEU A 138 1.57 -3.11 -8.90
C LEU A 138 2.10 -1.83 -9.55
N ARG A 139 3.04 -2.00 -10.49
CA ARG A 139 3.63 -0.91 -11.27
C ARG A 139 2.79 -0.57 -12.49
N SER A 140 3.00 0.63 -13.02
CA SER A 140 2.31 1.13 -14.21
C SER A 140 2.68 0.34 -15.48
N ASP A 141 3.83 -0.33 -15.49
CA ASP A 141 4.24 -1.25 -16.56
C ASP A 141 3.64 -2.66 -16.43
N GLY A 142 2.72 -2.86 -15.48
CA GLY A 142 2.04 -4.13 -15.23
C GLY A 142 2.89 -5.15 -14.46
N ARG A 143 4.08 -4.80 -13.97
CA ARG A 143 4.89 -5.69 -13.13
C ARG A 143 4.47 -5.64 -11.67
N VAL A 144 4.62 -6.77 -10.98
CA VAL A 144 4.41 -6.87 -9.52
C VAL A 144 5.74 -7.02 -8.80
N VAL A 145 5.87 -6.32 -7.67
CA VAL A 145 7.02 -6.37 -6.75
C VAL A 145 6.51 -6.71 -5.36
N THR A 146 7.05 -7.73 -4.71
CA THR A 146 6.64 -8.16 -3.37
C THR A 146 7.74 -7.96 -2.33
N TRP A 147 7.35 -7.80 -1.07
CA TRP A 147 8.29 -7.80 0.07
C TRP A 147 7.56 -8.14 1.38
N GLY A 148 8.32 -8.52 2.41
CA GLY A 148 7.81 -8.94 3.73
C GLY A 148 7.91 -10.46 3.93
N ILE A 149 7.02 -11.01 4.74
CA ILE A 149 7.06 -12.43 5.13
C ILE A 149 6.80 -13.34 3.93
N ARG A 150 7.74 -14.25 3.63
CA ARG A 150 7.65 -15.23 2.53
C ARG A 150 6.36 -16.04 2.59
N GLU A 151 6.03 -16.59 3.75
CA GLU A 151 4.84 -17.42 3.99
C GLU A 151 3.52 -16.62 4.00
N ALA A 152 3.59 -15.29 3.86
CA ALA A 152 2.43 -14.42 3.69
C ALA A 152 2.37 -13.81 2.27
N GLY A 153 3.22 -14.28 1.35
CA GLY A 153 3.30 -13.83 -0.05
C GLY A 153 4.30 -12.70 -0.32
N GLY A 154 5.25 -12.47 0.60
CA GLY A 154 6.34 -11.50 0.41
C GLY A 154 7.40 -11.95 -0.61
N ASP A 155 7.34 -13.21 -1.04
CA ASP A 155 8.19 -13.82 -2.05
C ASP A 155 7.31 -14.33 -3.20
N SER A 156 7.56 -13.83 -4.41
CA SER A 156 6.89 -14.22 -5.65
C SER A 156 7.85 -14.78 -6.69
N GLU A 157 9.06 -15.20 -6.31
CA GLU A 157 10.11 -15.65 -7.24
C GLU A 157 9.61 -16.77 -8.18
N ASP A 158 8.90 -17.76 -7.65
CA ASP A 158 8.39 -18.91 -8.41
C ASP A 158 7.37 -18.55 -9.50
N VAL A 159 6.71 -17.39 -9.38
CA VAL A 159 5.68 -16.92 -10.33
C VAL A 159 6.06 -15.61 -11.02
N GLN A 160 7.28 -15.10 -10.80
CA GLN A 160 7.68 -13.76 -11.22
C GLN A 160 7.57 -13.54 -12.73
N GLU A 161 7.82 -14.58 -13.53
CA GLU A 161 7.68 -14.52 -14.99
C GLU A 161 6.23 -14.33 -15.44
N GLN A 162 5.26 -14.78 -14.64
CA GLN A 162 3.82 -14.65 -14.92
C GLN A 162 3.26 -13.31 -14.42
N LEU A 163 3.97 -12.62 -13.53
CA LEU A 163 3.60 -11.33 -12.96
C LEU A 163 4.04 -10.16 -13.86
N GLN A 164 3.74 -10.31 -15.15
CA GLN A 164 3.91 -9.32 -16.20
C GLN A 164 2.54 -8.98 -16.77
N HIS A 165 2.30 -7.72 -17.16
CA HIS A 165 1.00 -7.28 -17.68
C HIS A 165 -0.17 -7.52 -16.71
N VAL A 166 0.03 -7.26 -15.41
CA VAL A 166 -1.01 -7.39 -14.39
C VAL A 166 -1.95 -6.20 -14.40
N ALA A 167 -3.25 -6.46 -14.53
CA ALA A 167 -4.32 -5.48 -14.53
C ALA A 167 -4.89 -5.25 -13.13
N GLN A 168 -5.05 -6.31 -12.33
CA GLN A 168 -5.61 -6.24 -10.97
C GLN A 168 -4.78 -7.06 -9.99
N LEU A 169 -4.73 -6.61 -8.75
CA LEU A 169 -3.99 -7.25 -7.66
C LEU A 169 -4.84 -7.19 -6.39
N GLN A 170 -4.99 -8.33 -5.71
CA GLN A 170 -5.70 -8.45 -4.44
C GLN A 170 -4.90 -9.30 -3.45
N ALA A 171 -5.16 -9.07 -2.16
CA ALA A 171 -4.55 -9.82 -1.06
C ALA A 171 -5.63 -10.45 -0.17
N SER A 172 -5.45 -11.73 0.17
CA SER A 172 -6.10 -12.37 1.31
C SER A 172 -5.25 -12.16 2.57
N ALA A 173 -5.61 -12.78 3.69
CA ALA A 173 -4.83 -12.67 4.93
C ALA A 173 -3.37 -13.15 4.77
N ARG A 174 -3.07 -14.09 3.87
CA ARG A 174 -1.71 -14.67 3.74
C ARG A 174 -1.29 -15.01 2.31
N ALA A 175 -2.05 -14.56 1.32
CA ALA A 175 -1.77 -14.83 -0.09
C ALA A 175 -2.17 -13.64 -0.95
N PHE A 176 -1.76 -13.69 -2.21
CA PHE A 176 -2.11 -12.71 -3.22
C PHE A 176 -2.62 -13.40 -4.48
N ALA A 177 -3.43 -12.67 -5.23
CA ALA A 177 -3.87 -13.07 -6.55
C ALA A 177 -3.84 -11.88 -7.50
N ALA A 178 -3.30 -12.12 -8.70
CA ALA A 178 -3.17 -11.15 -9.77
C ALA A 178 -3.97 -11.59 -10.99
N VAL A 179 -4.69 -10.66 -11.61
CA VAL A 179 -5.35 -10.86 -12.90
C VAL A 179 -4.49 -10.19 -13.97
N THR A 180 -4.07 -10.94 -14.97
CA THR A 180 -3.33 -10.40 -16.13
C THR A 180 -4.26 -9.65 -17.08
N GLU A 181 -3.72 -8.81 -17.95
CA GLU A 181 -4.47 -8.15 -19.03
C GLU A 181 -5.15 -9.15 -19.97
N GLY A 182 -4.63 -10.38 -20.07
CA GLY A 182 -5.25 -11.49 -20.80
C GLY A 182 -6.41 -12.18 -20.06
N GLY A 183 -6.72 -11.78 -18.83
CA GLY A 183 -7.80 -12.37 -18.03
C GLY A 183 -7.44 -13.69 -17.34
N SER A 184 -6.16 -14.07 -17.30
CA SER A 184 -5.68 -15.21 -16.52
C SER A 184 -5.36 -14.81 -15.08
N VAL A 185 -5.45 -15.76 -14.15
CA VAL A 185 -5.11 -15.51 -12.73
C VAL A 185 -3.81 -16.22 -12.33
N VAL A 186 -2.98 -15.51 -11.59
CA VAL A 186 -1.75 -16.00 -10.95
C VAL A 186 -1.87 -15.81 -9.44
N THR A 187 -1.58 -16.85 -8.65
CA THR A 187 -1.64 -16.81 -7.18
C THR A 187 -0.31 -17.18 -6.55
N TRP A 188 -0.05 -16.64 -5.36
CA TRP A 188 1.13 -16.99 -4.56
C TRP A 188 0.90 -16.69 -3.07
N GLY A 189 1.82 -17.17 -2.22
CA GLY A 189 1.73 -17.09 -0.77
C GLY A 189 1.21 -18.37 -0.15
N HIS A 190 0.53 -18.28 1.00
CA HIS A 190 0.13 -19.47 1.75
C HIS A 190 -0.92 -20.31 0.98
N PRO A 191 -0.67 -21.61 0.71
CA PRO A 191 -1.56 -22.44 -0.12
C PRO A 191 -3.01 -22.43 0.36
N THR A 192 -3.24 -22.69 1.65
CA THR A 192 -4.59 -22.75 2.23
C THR A 192 -5.29 -21.39 2.39
N ALA A 193 -4.57 -20.28 2.14
CA ALA A 193 -5.13 -18.93 2.14
C ALA A 193 -5.44 -18.44 0.72
N GLY A 194 -5.46 -19.35 -0.26
CA GLY A 194 -5.70 -19.05 -1.67
C GLY A 194 -4.42 -18.81 -2.49
N GLY A 195 -3.23 -19.09 -1.92
CA GLY A 195 -1.96 -19.02 -2.65
C GLY A 195 -1.79 -20.15 -3.67
N ASP A 196 -2.53 -21.24 -3.52
CA ASP A 196 -2.62 -22.35 -4.47
C ASP A 196 -4.02 -22.37 -5.12
N SER A 197 -4.05 -22.17 -6.44
CA SER A 197 -5.26 -22.22 -7.28
C SER A 197 -5.28 -23.42 -8.23
N SER A 198 -4.38 -24.39 -8.07
CA SER A 198 -4.20 -25.50 -9.02
C SER A 198 -5.48 -26.29 -9.30
N ASP A 199 -6.30 -26.55 -8.28
CA ASP A 199 -7.58 -27.26 -8.40
C ASP A 199 -8.61 -26.54 -9.29
N VAL A 200 -8.53 -25.22 -9.40
CA VAL A 200 -9.46 -24.39 -10.18
C VAL A 200 -8.79 -23.71 -11.38
N GLN A 201 -7.50 -23.97 -11.64
CA GLN A 201 -6.70 -23.21 -12.60
C GLN A 201 -7.28 -23.24 -14.02
N SER A 202 -7.87 -24.36 -14.43
CA SER A 202 -8.52 -24.50 -15.74
C SER A 202 -9.76 -23.61 -15.93
N GLN A 203 -10.33 -23.10 -14.84
CA GLN A 203 -11.50 -22.23 -14.82
C GLN A 203 -11.11 -20.74 -14.72
N LEU A 204 -9.85 -20.43 -14.39
CA LEU A 204 -9.35 -19.06 -14.14
C LEU A 204 -8.89 -18.36 -15.43
N HIS A 205 -9.80 -18.27 -16.40
CA HIS A 205 -9.65 -17.56 -17.66
C HIS A 205 -10.83 -16.59 -17.90
N ASP A 206 -10.64 -15.57 -18.73
CA ASP A 206 -11.62 -14.49 -18.96
C ASP A 206 -12.09 -13.82 -17.67
N VAL A 207 -11.20 -13.72 -16.67
CA VAL A 207 -11.49 -13.07 -15.40
C VAL A 207 -11.49 -11.55 -15.58
N GLU A 208 -12.58 -10.90 -15.17
CA GLU A 208 -12.74 -9.44 -15.21
C GLU A 208 -12.61 -8.79 -13.84
N GLY A 209 -12.82 -9.56 -12.77
CA GLY A 209 -12.70 -9.07 -11.41
C GLY A 209 -12.15 -10.14 -10.48
N ILE A 210 -11.29 -9.72 -9.56
CA ILE A 210 -10.87 -10.57 -8.45
C ILE A 210 -11.12 -9.88 -7.12
N PHE A 211 -11.59 -10.67 -6.15
CA PHE A 211 -11.96 -10.20 -4.83
C PHE A 211 -11.36 -11.13 -3.79
N ALA A 212 -10.94 -10.57 -2.66
CA ALA A 212 -10.43 -11.33 -1.54
C ALA A 212 -11.41 -11.34 -0.37
N SER A 213 -11.48 -12.47 0.30
CA SER A 213 -12.06 -12.68 1.62
C SER A 213 -10.97 -13.23 2.54
N GLY A 214 -11.21 -13.28 3.85
CA GLY A 214 -10.20 -13.55 4.89
C GLY A 214 -9.09 -14.53 4.47
N TYR A 215 -9.44 -15.73 4.02
CA TYR A 215 -8.48 -16.75 3.56
C TYR A 215 -8.82 -17.32 2.17
N SER A 216 -9.57 -16.57 1.36
CA SER A 216 -10.10 -17.07 0.09
C SER A 216 -10.22 -15.96 -0.95
N PHE A 217 -10.34 -16.36 -2.21
CA PHE A 217 -10.56 -15.46 -3.34
C PHE A 217 -11.82 -15.85 -4.12
N LEU A 218 -12.36 -14.86 -4.81
CA LEU A 218 -13.42 -15.00 -5.80
C LEU A 218 -12.97 -14.33 -7.10
N ALA A 219 -12.99 -15.08 -8.20
CA ALA A 219 -12.82 -14.56 -9.55
C ALA A 219 -14.19 -14.46 -10.23
N LEU A 220 -14.53 -13.27 -10.73
CA LEU A 220 -15.70 -13.02 -11.56
C LEU A 220 -15.27 -13.02 -13.02
N ARG A 221 -15.84 -13.94 -13.81
CA ARG A 221 -15.57 -14.08 -15.24
C ARG A 221 -16.50 -13.19 -16.06
N ARG A 222 -16.09 -12.88 -17.30
CA ARG A 222 -16.86 -12.08 -18.27
C ARG A 222 -18.24 -12.64 -18.58
N ASP A 223 -18.40 -13.96 -18.49
CA ASP A 223 -19.68 -14.65 -18.69
C ASP A 223 -20.62 -14.57 -17.47
N GLY A 224 -20.18 -13.89 -16.39
CA GLY A 224 -20.92 -13.73 -15.14
C GLY A 224 -20.75 -14.89 -14.15
N SER A 225 -20.00 -15.95 -14.51
CA SER A 225 -19.70 -17.03 -13.58
C SER A 225 -18.68 -16.60 -12.53
N ALA A 226 -18.77 -17.20 -11.33
CA ALA A 226 -17.87 -16.92 -10.21
C ALA A 226 -17.15 -18.20 -9.77
N ILE A 227 -15.83 -18.12 -9.66
CA ILE A 227 -14.96 -19.21 -9.20
C ILE A 227 -14.35 -18.82 -7.86
N THR A 228 -14.40 -19.71 -6.87
CA THR A 228 -13.85 -19.46 -5.53
C THR A 228 -12.80 -20.50 -5.16
N TRP A 229 -11.75 -20.06 -4.47
CA TRP A 229 -10.71 -20.95 -3.92
C TRP A 229 -10.10 -20.38 -2.63
N GLY A 230 -9.26 -21.16 -1.97
CA GLY A 230 -8.75 -20.87 -0.62
C GLY A 230 -9.49 -21.67 0.45
N SER A 231 -9.38 -21.25 1.71
CA SER A 231 -9.74 -22.09 2.87
C SER A 231 -11.11 -22.76 2.74
N SER A 232 -11.08 -24.10 2.77
CA SER A 232 -12.21 -25.00 2.76
C SER A 232 -13.02 -25.00 4.06
N GLU A 233 -12.56 -24.32 5.12
CA GLU A 233 -13.28 -24.25 6.39
C GLU A 233 -14.47 -23.26 6.38
N HIS A 234 -14.58 -22.42 5.35
CA HIS A 234 -15.71 -21.50 5.15
C HIS A 234 -16.28 -21.49 3.72
N GLY A 235 -15.74 -22.31 2.80
CA GLY A 235 -16.33 -22.54 1.49
C GLY A 235 -17.35 -23.65 1.58
N ALA A 236 -18.65 -23.30 1.56
CA ALA A 236 -19.68 -24.30 1.29
C ALA A 236 -19.29 -25.05 0.00
N PRO A 237 -19.43 -26.39 -0.07
CA PRO A 237 -19.33 -27.07 -1.34
C PRO A 237 -20.39 -26.46 -2.27
N ALA A 238 -19.97 -26.00 -3.44
CA ALA A 238 -20.89 -25.79 -4.54
C ALA A 238 -21.39 -27.19 -4.96
N ASP A 239 -22.47 -27.64 -4.34
CA ASP A 239 -23.24 -28.82 -4.76
C ASP A 239 -24.01 -28.47 -6.05
N ARG A 240 -23.80 -29.36 -7.03
CA ARG A 240 -24.60 -29.72 -8.22
C ARG A 240 -24.61 -28.84 -9.46
#